data_AF-A0A3S3DMP7-F1
#
_entry.id   AF-A0A3S3DMP7-F1
#
_cell.length_a   1.000
_cell.length_b   1.000
_cell.length_c   1.000
_cell.angle_alpha   90.00
_cell.angle_beta   90.00
_cell.angle_gamma   90.00
#
_symmetry.space_group_name_H-M   'P 1'
#
loop_
_entity.id
_entity.type
_entity.pdbx_description
1 polymer ?
#
loop_
_entity_poly.entity_id
_entity_poly.type
_entity_poly.pdbx_seq_one_letter_code
_entity_poly.pdbx_strand_id
1 'polypeptide(L)' 'MKSFSEIESRRRAAGITRKALYETAGLHKETWRRTAAGTTAPNSSTLIKLDQALKTLTGEGGTSNG' A
#
# COMPACT_ATOMS: atom_id res chain seq x y z
N MET A 1 10.74 -4.24 9.70
CA MET A 1 9.30 -4.12 9.34
C MET A 1 9.16 -2.91 8.44
N LYS A 2 8.40 -2.99 7.34
CA LYS A 2 8.15 -1.82 6.49
C LYS A 2 7.14 -0.88 7.15
N SER A 3 7.47 0.40 7.26
CA SER A 3 6.57 1.41 7.82
C SER A 3 5.61 1.96 6.77
N PHE A 4 4.44 2.46 7.19
CA PHE A 4 3.49 3.12 6.28
C PHE A 4 4.13 4.26 5.47
N SER A 5 5.05 5.02 6.09
CA SER A 5 5.81 6.08 5.43
C SER A 5 6.69 5.59 4.27
N GLU A 6 7.31 4.40 4.39
CA GLU A 6 8.08 3.81 3.28
C GLU A 6 7.17 3.39 2.13
N ILE A 7 6.01 2.80 2.45
CA ILE A 7 5.01 2.42 1.45
C ILE A 7 4.48 3.67 0.74
N GLU A 8 4.19 4.77 1.45
CA GLU A 8 3.77 6.01 0.81
C GLU A 8 4.88 6.64 -0.04
N SER A 9 6.14 6.57 0.40
CA SER A 9 7.31 7.03 -0.36
C SER A 9 7.46 6.26 -1.68
N ARG A 10 7.46 4.91 -1.64
CA ARG A 10 7.53 4.06 -2.85
C ARG A 10 6.31 4.25 -3.76
N ARG A 11 5.09 4.37 -3.20
CA ARG A 11 3.88 4.73 -3.95
C ARG A 11 4.05 6.06 -4.69
N ARG A 12 4.61 7.09 -4.02
CA ARG A 12 4.84 8.41 -4.61
C ARG A 12 5.89 8.35 -5.71
N ALA A 13 6.99 7.63 -5.50
CA ALA A 13 8.03 7.43 -6.51
C ALA A 13 7.50 6.73 -7.77
N ALA A 14 6.60 5.76 -7.61
CA ALA A 14 5.94 5.04 -8.70
C ALA A 14 4.76 5.78 -9.35
N GLY A 15 4.45 7.02 -8.93
CA GLY A 15 3.30 7.78 -9.46
C GLY A 15 1.90 7.21 -9.10
N ILE A 16 1.82 6.17 -8.28
CA ILE A 16 0.58 5.44 -7.98
C ILE A 16 -0.37 6.30 -7.15
N THR A 17 -1.64 6.38 -7.56
CA THR A 17 -2.64 7.13 -6.79
C THR A 17 -2.94 6.46 -5.44
N ARG A 18 -3.25 7.27 -4.41
CA ARG A 18 -3.69 6.74 -3.10
C ARG A 18 -4.90 5.81 -3.23
N LYS A 19 -5.81 6.14 -4.15
CA LYS A 19 -7.02 5.36 -4.48
C LYS A 19 -6.67 3.95 -4.96
N ALA A 20 -5.87 3.85 -6.02
CA ALA A 20 -5.44 2.55 -6.56
C ALA A 20 -4.79 1.67 -5.47
N LEU A 21 -3.91 2.25 -4.65
CA LEU A 21 -3.21 1.48 -3.62
C LEU A 21 -4.17 0.89 -2.55
N TYR A 22 -5.11 1.67 -2.00
CA TYR A 22 -6.03 1.11 -0.99
C TYR A 22 -7.07 0.16 -1.62
N GLU A 23 -7.50 0.40 -2.86
CA GLU A 23 -8.42 -0.50 -3.57
C GLU A 23 -7.78 -1.85 -3.87
N THR A 24 -6.57 -1.88 -4.45
CA THR A 24 -5.82 -3.12 -4.68
C THR A 24 -5.46 -3.84 -3.38
N ALA A 25 -5.26 -3.11 -2.28
CA ALA A 25 -5.02 -3.70 -0.95
C ALA A 25 -6.29 -4.23 -0.25
N GLY A 26 -7.48 -4.04 -0.82
CA GLY A 26 -8.75 -4.39 -0.17
C GLY A 26 -8.97 -3.64 1.15
N LEU A 27 -8.55 -2.37 1.21
CA LEU A 27 -8.68 -1.51 2.39
C LEU A 27 -9.75 -0.44 2.16
N HIS A 28 -10.60 -0.25 3.16
CA HIS A 28 -11.61 0.80 3.10
C HIS A 28 -10.94 2.19 3.11
N LYS A 29 -11.50 3.12 2.31
CA LYS A 29 -11.02 4.51 2.17
C LYS A 29 -10.84 5.21 3.52
N GLU A 30 -11.72 4.94 4.48
CA GLU A 30 -11.61 5.52 5.82
C GLU A 30 -10.43 4.97 6.62
N THR A 31 -10.17 3.66 6.56
CA THR A 31 -8.98 3.04 7.18
C THR A 31 -7.71 3.67 6.62
N TRP A 32 -7.60 3.81 5.29
CA TRP A 32 -6.49 4.52 4.66
C TRP A 32 -6.37 5.96 5.19
N ARG A 33 -7.48 6.70 5.30
CA ARG A 33 -7.48 8.10 5.77
C ARG A 33 -7.00 8.21 7.23
N ARG A 34 -7.48 7.35 8.13
CA ARG A 34 -7.06 7.33 9.56
C ARG A 34 -5.58 6.97 9.72
N THR A 35 -5.09 6.01 8.93
CA THR A 35 -3.67 5.64 8.90
C THR A 35 -2.79 6.77 8.35
N ALA A 36 -3.17 7.37 7.22
CA ALA A 36 -2.41 8.47 6.62
C ALA A 36 -2.41 9.76 7.45
N ALA A 37 -3.45 9.97 8.28
CA ALA A 37 -3.52 11.08 9.24
C ALA A 37 -2.79 10.79 10.57
N GLY A 38 -2.19 9.61 10.76
CA GLY A 38 -1.56 9.20 12.02
C GLY A 38 -2.55 8.92 13.17
N THR A 39 -3.86 9.01 12.93
CA THR A 39 -4.93 8.77 13.93
C THR A 39 -5.01 7.31 14.37
N THR A 40 -4.51 6.38 13.56
CA THR A 40 -4.53 4.94 13.88
C THR A 40 -3.27 4.28 13.33
N ALA A 41 -2.49 3.65 14.23
CA ALA A 41 -1.36 2.83 13.85
C ALA A 41 -1.86 1.65 13.00
N PRO A 42 -1.33 1.45 11.77
CA PRO A 42 -1.72 0.32 10.95
C PRO A 42 -1.14 -0.97 11.55
N ASN A 43 -1.96 -2.01 11.65
CA ASN A 43 -1.48 -3.32 12.07
C ASN A 43 -0.58 -3.95 10.99
N SER A 44 0.19 -4.97 11.37
CA SER A 44 1.11 -5.68 10.46
C SER A 44 0.42 -6.21 9.21
N SER A 45 -0.83 -6.71 9.33
CA SER A 45 -1.60 -7.22 8.19
C SER A 45 -1.99 -6.12 7.20
N THR A 46 -2.33 -4.92 7.67
CA THR A 46 -2.57 -3.72 6.83
C THR A 46 -1.30 -3.33 6.08
N LEU A 47 -0.14 -3.34 6.75
CA LEU A 47 1.16 -3.02 6.12
C LEU A 47 1.55 -4.06 5.06
N ILE A 48 1.30 -5.36 5.31
CA ILE A 48 1.54 -6.44 4.35
C ILE A 48 0.64 -6.29 3.11
N LYS A 49 -0.67 -6.08 3.31
CA LYS A 49 -1.62 -5.86 2.20
C LYS A 49 -1.22 -4.67 1.33
N LEU A 50 -0.78 -3.58 1.96
CA LEU A 50 -0.32 -2.38 1.26
C LEU A 50 1.00 -2.61 0.50
N ASP A 51 1.98 -3.34 1.04
CA ASP A 51 3.22 -3.67 0.30
C ASP A 51 2.95 -4.63 -0.87
N GLN A 52 2.04 -5.60 -0.71
CA GLN A 52 1.62 -6.50 -1.78
C GLN A 52 0.91 -5.73 -2.90
N ALA A 53 -0.10 -4.92 -2.56
CA ALA A 53 -0.81 -4.09 -3.53
C ALA A 53 0.12 -3.13 -4.27
N LEU A 54 1.08 -2.54 -3.55
CA LEU A 54 2.11 -1.70 -4.16
C LEU A 54 2.95 -2.48 -5.19
N LYS A 55 3.45 -3.68 -4.84
CA LYS A 55 4.22 -4.54 -5.77
C LYS A 55 3.42 -4.96 -7.01
N THR A 56 2.12 -5.23 -6.85
CA THR A 56 1.22 -5.51 -7.96
C THR A 56 1.09 -4.30 -8.89
N LEU A 57 0.97 -3.09 -8.33
CA LEU A 57 0.82 -1.84 -9.07
C LEU A 57 2.14 -1.31 -9.68
N THR A 58 3.30 -1.61 -9.09
CA THR A 58 4.62 -1.25 -9.64
C THR A 58 5.14 -2.23 -10.69
N GLY A 59 4.50 -3.39 -10.86
CA GLY A 59 5.02 -4.47 -11.69
C GLY A 59 6.20 -5.23 -11.07
N GLU A 60 6.64 -4.89 -9.86
CA GLU A 60 7.67 -5.64 -9.12
C GLU A 60 7.20 -7.05 -8.70
N GLY A 61 5.90 -7.36 -8.87
CA GLY A 61 5.36 -8.72 -8.81
C GLY A 61 5.44 -9.50 -10.13
N GLY A 62 6.06 -8.96 -11.19
CA GLY A 62 6.07 -9.55 -12.52
C GLY A 62 7.39 -10.27 -12.88
N THR A 63 7.49 -11.56 -12.57
CA THR A 63 8.31 -12.54 -13.32
C THR A 63 7.88 -13.97 -12.99
N SER A 64 7.51 -14.71 -14.05
CA SER A 64 7.32 -16.18 -14.17
C SER A 64 6.21 -16.86 -13.35
N ASN A 65 5.59 -17.95 -13.82
CA ASN A 65 5.52 -18.59 -15.16
C ASN A 65 4.23 -19.44 -15.25
N GLY A 66 3.69 -19.70 -16.44
CA GLY A 66 2.55 -20.62 -16.66
C GLY A 66 1.64 -20.22 -17.80
#